data_AF-A0A9X1F338-F1
#
_entry.id   AF-A0A9X1F338-F1
#
_cell.length_a   1.000
_cell.length_b   1.000
_cell.length_c   1.000
_cell.angle_alpha   90.00
_cell.angle_beta   90.00
_cell.angle_gamma   90.00
#
_symmetry.space_group_name_H-M   'P 1'
#
loop_
_entity.id
_entity.type
_entity.pdbx_description
1 polymer ?
#
loop_
_entity_poly.entity_id
_entity_poly.type
_entity_poly.pdbx_seq_one_letter_code
_entity_poly.pdbx_strand_id
1 'polypeptide(L)' 'MKFRNLALATAAVSLAASPAIAEAAFDRASAPVEGESELSGENGILIALLAAAAVIAGIIVIASDDGEDLPTSP' A
#
# COMPACT_ATOMS: atom_id res chain seq x y z
N MET A 1 25.50 -5.86 1.42
CA MET A 1 24.08 -6.27 1.50
C MET A 1 23.13 -5.12 1.84
N LYS A 2 23.48 -4.23 2.80
CA LYS A 2 22.61 -3.11 3.23
C LYS A 2 22.21 -2.13 2.10
N PHE A 3 23.15 -1.72 1.25
CA PHE A 3 22.87 -0.75 0.17
C PHE A 3 21.96 -1.31 -0.94
N ARG A 4 22.16 -2.59 -1.28
CA ARG A 4 21.28 -3.30 -2.24
C ARG A 4 19.86 -3.43 -1.70
N ASN A 5 19.71 -3.78 -0.42
CA ASN A 5 18.40 -3.91 0.21
C ASN A 5 17.69 -2.55 0.31
N LEU A 6 18.44 -1.48 0.60
CA LEU A 6 17.90 -0.13 0.59
C LEU A 6 17.43 0.29 -0.82
N ALA A 7 18.22 0.02 -1.85
CA ALA A 7 17.84 0.31 -3.23
C ALA A 7 16.59 -0.46 -3.67
N LEU A 8 16.47 -1.73 -3.30
CA LEU A 8 15.30 -2.55 -3.60
C LEU A 8 14.06 -2.07 -2.83
N ALA A 9 14.20 -1.70 -1.56
CA ALA A 9 13.10 -1.15 -0.77
C ALA A 9 12.58 0.17 -1.36
N THR A 10 13.48 1.09 -1.73
CA THR A 10 13.08 2.37 -2.35
C THR A 10 12.41 2.16 -3.71
N ALA A 11 12.89 1.20 -4.51
CA ALA A 11 12.28 0.87 -5.79
C ALA A 11 10.88 0.26 -5.62
N ALA A 12 10.71 -0.67 -4.67
CA ALA A 12 9.41 -1.27 -4.36
C ALA A 12 8.40 -0.22 -3.88
N VAL A 13 8.82 0.68 -2.98
CA VAL A 13 7.98 1.78 -2.49
C VAL A 13 7.61 2.74 -3.62
N SER A 14 8.55 3.09 -4.50
CA SER A 14 8.27 3.97 -5.65
C SER A 14 7.26 3.34 -6.61
N LEU A 15 7.36 2.04 -6.86
CA LEU A 15 6.45 1.31 -7.75
C LEU A 15 5.06 1.17 -7.14
N ALA A 16 4.97 0.94 -5.83
CA ALA A 16 3.71 0.89 -5.08
C ALA A 16 3.03 2.26 -4.98
N ALA A 17 3.79 3.36 -4.88
CA ALA A 17 3.25 4.72 -4.83
C ALA A 17 2.89 5.31 -6.20
N SER A 18 3.38 4.70 -7.30
CA SER A 18 3.17 5.19 -8.66
C SER A 18 1.70 5.43 -9.04
N PRO A 19 0.73 4.56 -8.69
CA PRO A 19 -0.68 4.78 -9.01
C PRO A 19 -1.26 6.02 -8.31
N ALA A 20 -0.96 6.21 -7.02
CA ALA A 20 -1.47 7.35 -6.24
C ALA A 20 -0.92 8.70 -6.75
N ILE A 21 0.35 8.72 -7.18
CA ILE A 21 0.97 9.91 -7.78
C ILE A 21 0.35 10.19 -9.15
N ALA A 22 0.07 9.15 -9.95
CA ALA A 22 -0.58 9.31 -11.25
C ALA A 22 -2.01 9.84 -11.10
N GLU A 23 -2.75 9.42 -10.08
CA GLU A 23 -4.09 9.93 -9.79
C GLU A 23 -4.07 11.41 -9.40
N ALA A 24 -3.10 11.85 -8.60
CA ALA A 24 -2.94 13.25 -8.20
C ALA A 24 -2.45 14.18 -9.32
N ALA A 25 -1.74 13.65 -10.33
CA ALA A 25 -1.17 14.46 -11.42
C ALA A 25 -2.18 14.83 -12.52
N PHE A 26 -3.34 14.16 -12.56
CA PHE A 26 -4.38 14.40 -13.55
C PHE A 26 -5.68 14.82 -12.85
N ASP A 27 -5.87 16.12 -12.69
CA ASP A 27 -7.16 16.69 -12.27
C ASP A 27 -8.13 16.62 -13.46
N ARG A 28 -8.73 15.44 -13.68
CA ARG A 28 -9.90 15.34 -14.57
C ARG A 28 -11.05 16.02 -13.85
N ALA A 29 -11.58 17.08 -14.46
CA ALA A 29 -12.83 17.70 -14.04
C ALA A 29 -13.91 16.61 -13.92
N SER A 30 -14.19 16.21 -12.68
CA SER A 30 -15.17 15.18 -12.39
C SER A 30 -16.56 15.77 -12.62
N ALA A 31 -17.36 15.13 -13.46
CA ALA A 31 -18.78 15.45 -13.52
C ALA A 31 -19.38 15.22 -12.12
N PRO A 32 -20.25 16.11 -11.62
CA PRO A 32 -20.86 15.92 -10.31
C PRO A 32 -21.55 14.55 -10.25
N VAL A 33 -21.08 13.67 -9.37
CA VAL A 33 -21.68 12.36 -9.12
C VAL A 33 -22.64 12.50 -7.95
N GLU A 34 -23.93 12.27 -8.19
CA GLU A 34 -24.90 12.13 -7.09
C GLU A 34 -24.63 10.80 -6.38
N GLY A 35 -23.81 10.84 -5.34
CA GLY A 35 -23.40 9.67 -4.57
C GLY A 35 -21.94 9.69 -4.11
N GLU A 36 -21.43 10.86 -3.70
CA GLU A 36 -20.11 11.00 -3.09
C GLU A 36 -19.96 9.96 -1.96
N SER A 37 -18.83 9.22 -1.96
CA SER A 37 -18.60 8.12 -1.04
C SER A 37 -18.65 8.60 0.41
N GLU A 38 -19.57 8.08 1.23
CA GLU A 38 -19.71 8.48 2.65
C GLU A 38 -18.44 8.19 3.48
N LEU A 39 -17.59 7.29 2.97
CA LEU A 39 -16.25 7.02 3.50
C LEU A 39 -15.28 8.21 3.38
N SER A 40 -15.58 9.19 2.51
CA SER A 40 -14.78 10.42 2.30
C SER A 40 -15.17 11.57 3.25
N GLY A 41 -16.17 11.37 4.12
CA GLY A 41 -16.63 12.37 5.08
C GLY A 41 -15.62 12.69 6.19
N GLU A 42 -16.07 13.30 7.29
CA GLU A 42 -15.23 13.83 8.39
C GLU A 42 -14.19 12.84 8.94
N ASN A 43 -14.45 11.53 8.87
CA ASN A 43 -13.58 10.48 9.36
C ASN A 43 -12.77 9.75 8.26
N GLY A 44 -12.87 10.15 7.00
CA GLY A 44 -12.28 9.43 5.87
C GLY A 44 -10.76 9.30 5.96
N ILE A 45 -10.09 10.34 6.43
CA ILE A 45 -8.63 10.31 6.67
C ILE A 45 -8.26 9.30 7.77
N LEU A 46 -9.07 9.20 8.83
CA LEU A 46 -8.83 8.26 9.92
C LEU A 46 -9.05 6.82 9.46
N ILE A 47 -10.10 6.56 8.67
CA ILE A 47 -10.38 5.26 8.08
C ILE A 47 -9.26 4.86 7.10
N ALA A 48 -8.81 5.78 6.25
CA ALA A 48 -7.73 5.54 5.31
C ALA A 48 -6.41 5.19 6.03
N LEU A 49 -6.07 5.91 7.10
CA LEU A 49 -4.86 5.67 7.87
C LEU A 49 -4.94 4.32 8.61
N LEU A 50 -6.10 3.99 9.20
CA LEU A 50 -6.33 2.70 9.85
C LEU A 50 -6.25 1.54 8.85
N ALA A 51 -6.84 1.68 7.67
CA ALA A 51 -6.76 0.68 6.61
C ALA A 51 -5.32 0.48 6.13
N ALA A 52 -4.57 1.57 5.90
CA ALA A 52 -3.16 1.50 5.53
C ALA A 52 -2.32 0.80 6.61
N ALA A 53 -2.53 1.13 7.88
CA ALA A 53 -1.85 0.49 9.00
C ALA A 53 -2.16 -1.01 9.08
N ALA A 54 -3.41 -1.41 8.87
CA ALA A 54 -3.82 -2.82 8.86
C ALA A 54 -3.16 -3.61 7.72
N VAL A 55 -3.09 -3.03 6.51
CA VAL A 55 -2.39 -3.66 5.37
C VAL A 55 -0.91 -3.85 5.66
N ILE A 56 -0.22 -2.82 6.16
CA ILE A 56 1.21 -2.91 6.50
C ILE A 56 1.44 -3.94 7.60
N ALA A 57 0.62 -3.95 8.66
CA ALA A 57 0.73 -4.91 9.74
C ALA A 57 0.48 -6.35 9.24
N GLY A 58 -0.52 -6.56 8.39
CA GLY A 58 -0.80 -7.86 7.78
C GLY A 58 0.38 -8.38 6.96
N ILE A 59 0.99 -7.52 6.15
CA ILE A 59 2.19 -7.86 5.36
C ILE A 59 3.34 -8.24 6.28
N ILE A 60 3.60 -7.47 7.35
CA ILE A 60 4.68 -7.77 8.29
C ILE A 60 4.43 -9.11 8.98
N VAL A 61 3.21 -9.40 9.42
CA VAL A 61 2.88 -10.67 10.08
C VAL A 61 3.12 -11.86 9.14
N ILE A 62 2.70 -11.77 7.88
CA ILE A 62 2.91 -12.82 6.88
C ILE A 62 4.40 -12.95 6.53
N ALA A 63 5.11 -11.84 6.41
CA ALA A 63 6.52 -11.84 6.02
C ALA A 63 7.50 -12.16 7.17
N SER A 64 7.03 -12.14 8.42
CA SER A 64 7.84 -12.46 9.61
C SER A 64 7.78 -13.94 9.99
N ASP A 65 7.05 -14.75 9.23
CA ASP A 65 7.13 -16.20 9.35
C ASP A 65 8.51 -16.65 8.81
N ASP A 66 9.48 -16.83 9.71
CA ASP A 66 10.82 -17.40 9.45
C ASP A 66 10.75 -18.92 9.15
N GLY A 67 9.60 -19.41 8.71
CA GLY A 67 9.39 -20.78 8.26
C GLY A 67 10.11 -21.02 6.95
N GLU A 68 11.36 -21.47 7.04
CA GLU A 68 12.10 -22.05 5.93
C GLU A 68 11.37 -23.32 5.44
N ASP A 69 10.37 -23.16 4.57
CA ASP A 69 9.79 -24.24 3.78
C ASP A 69 10.84 -24.71 2.76
N LEU A 70 11.91 -25.32 3.26
CA LEU A 70 12.88 -26.05 2.48
C LEU A 70 12.16 -27.26 1.90
N PRO A 71 12.32 -27.55 0.59
CA PRO A 71 11.70 -28.71 0.00
C PRO A 71 12.24 -29.97 0.68
N THR A 72 11.39 -30.65 1.47
CA THR A 72 11.69 -31.99 2.01
C THR A 72 11.42 -33.04 0.93
N SER A 73 12.11 -32.90 -0.20
CA SER A 73 12.27 -34.00 -1.16
C SER A 73 13.31 -34.99 -0.60
N PRO A 74 13.07 -36.32 -0.69
CA PRO A 74 14.02 -37.33 -0.25
C PRO A 74 15.33 -37.33 -1.04
#